data_AF-A0A7C4IV58-F1
#
_entry.id   AF-A0A7C4IV58-F1
#
_cell.length_a   1.000
_cell.length_b   1.000
_cell.length_c   1.000
_cell.angle_alpha   90.00
_cell.angle_beta   90.00
_cell.angle_gamma   90.00
#
_symmetry.space_group_name_H-M   'P 1'
#
loop_
_entity.id
_entity.type
_entity.pdbx_description
1 polymer ?
#
loop_
_entity_poly.entity_id
_entity_poly.type
_entity_poly.pdbx_seq_one_letter_code
_entity_poly.pdbx_strand_id
1 'polypeptide(L)' 'MEDNNEVLVGLADKTGALLMIDKKERELIRELLSMTLKSPSAREWISKKLGKEYVQIGVKLLRNMGGD' A
#
# COMPACT_ATOMS: atom_id res chain seq x y z
N MET A 1 -29.29 6.08 12.63
CA MET A 1 -28.19 5.23 13.12
C MET A 1 -28.23 3.98 12.30
N GLU A 2 -27.22 3.78 11.47
CA GLU A 2 -26.84 2.50 10.88
C GLU A 2 -25.42 2.74 10.35
N ASP A 3 -24.45 2.62 11.27
CA ASP A 3 -23.04 2.52 10.91
C ASP A 3 -22.89 1.21 10.13
N ASN A 4 -22.97 1.34 8.81
CA ASN A 4 -22.69 0.25 7.87
C ASN A 4 -21.21 -0.10 8.02
N ASN A 5 -20.98 -1.09 8.88
CA ASN A 5 -19.72 -1.74 9.22
C ASN A 5 -18.84 -1.89 7.97
N GLU A 6 -17.93 -0.93 7.77
CA GLU A 6 -17.02 -0.92 6.64
C GLU A 6 -16.05 -2.09 6.78
N VAL A 7 -15.90 -2.84 5.69
CA VAL A 7 -15.07 -4.05 5.60
C VAL A 7 -13.62 -3.73 5.96
N LEU A 8 -13.21 -4.15 7.16
CA LEU A 8 -11.83 -4.09 7.64
C LEU A 8 -10.97 -5.06 6.84
N VAL A 9 -10.02 -4.55 6.05
CA VAL A 9 -9.01 -5.38 5.39
C VAL A 9 -7.72 -5.36 6.21
N GLY A 10 -7.37 -6.51 6.78
CA GLY A 10 -6.13 -6.68 7.52
C GLY A 10 -4.95 -6.93 6.57
N LEU A 11 -3.93 -6.08 6.65
CA LEU A 11 -2.62 -6.38 6.06
C LEU A 11 -1.78 -7.08 7.12
N ALA A 12 -1.49 -8.37 6.91
CA ALA A 12 -0.66 -9.16 7.80
C ALA A 12 0.82 -9.00 7.43
N ASP A 13 1.63 -8.53 8.37
CA ASP A 13 3.10 -8.57 8.28
C ASP A 13 3.65 -9.86 8.92
N LYS A 14 4.85 -10.28 8.52
CA LYS A 14 5.58 -11.44 9.08
C LYS A 14 5.86 -11.31 10.57
N THR A 15 5.77 -10.10 11.12
CA THR A 15 5.90 -9.80 12.55
C THR A 15 4.64 -10.14 13.36
N GLY A 16 3.53 -10.50 12.70
CA GLY A 16 2.24 -10.73 13.35
C GLY A 16 1.44 -9.45 13.62
N ALA A 17 1.96 -8.28 13.23
CA ALA A 17 1.22 -7.02 13.29
C ALA A 17 0.14 -7.01 12.19
N LEU A 18 -1.11 -6.76 12.61
CA LEU A 18 -2.24 -6.55 11.72
C LEU A 18 -2.45 -5.04 11.58
N LEU A 19 -2.17 -4.49 10.40
CA LEU A 19 -2.57 -3.10 10.12
C LEU A 19 -4.03 -3.12 9.66
N MET A 20 -4.90 -2.48 10.44
CA MET A 20 -6.29 -2.25 10.09
C MET A 20 -6.39 -0.86 9.47
N ILE A 21 -6.83 -0.79 8.22
CA ILE A 21 -7.09 0.45 7.50
C ILE A 21 -8.55 0.46 7.08
N ASP A 22 -9.18 1.63 7.16
CA ASP A 22 -10.54 1.80 6.67
C ASP A 22 -10.60 1.85 5.13
N LYS A 23 -11.82 1.92 4.58
CA LYS A 23 -12.01 1.91 3.13
C LYS A 23 -11.36 3.12 2.45
N LYS A 24 -11.46 4.30 3.06
CA LYS A 24 -10.95 5.57 2.50
C LYS A 24 -9.44 5.66 2.62
N GLU A 25 -8.88 5.24 3.74
CA GLU A 25 -7.44 5.13 3.96
C GLU A 25 -6.80 4.18 2.94
N ARG A 26 -7.42 3.01 2.74
CA ARG A 26 -6.96 2.05 1.71
C ARG A 26 -6.99 2.66 0.31
N GLU A 27 -8.06 3.38 -0.03
CA GLU A 27 -8.18 4.03 -1.33
C GLU A 27 -7.11 5.11 -1.55
N LEU A 28 -6.85 5.93 -0.53
CA LEU A 28 -5.78 6.93 -0.55
C LEU A 28 -4.40 6.30 -0.69
N ILE A 29 -4.08 5.29 0.13
CA ILE A 29 -2.78 4.59 0.09
C ILE A 29 -2.58 3.95 -1.29
N ARG A 30 -3.60 3.30 -1.84
CA ARG A 30 -3.55 2.68 -3.17
C ARG A 30 -3.22 3.72 -4.25
N GLU A 31 -3.86 4.88 -4.21
CA GLU A 31 -3.63 5.93 -5.20
C GLU A 31 -2.23 6.54 -5.08
N LEU A 32 -1.81 6.89 -3.86
CA LEU A 32 -0.47 7.40 -3.60
C LEU A 32 0.61 6.41 -4.04
N LEU A 33 0.41 5.12 -3.75
CA LEU A 33 1.35 4.06 -4.11
C LEU A 33 1.40 3.85 -5.63
N SER A 34 0.25 3.86 -6.31
CA SER A 34 0.14 3.82 -7.78
C SER A 34 0.89 4.99 -8.42
N MET A 35 0.64 6.22 -7.99
CA MET A 35 1.33 7.42 -8.48
C MET A 35 2.85 7.34 -8.25
N THR A 36 3.24 6.95 -7.05
CA THR A 36 4.65 6.80 -6.64
C THR A 36 5.35 5.76 -7.52
N LEU A 37 4.74 4.59 -7.71
CA LEU A 37 5.32 3.50 -8.50
C LEU A 37 5.31 3.78 -10.00
N LYS A 38 4.47 4.68 -10.50
CA LYS A 38 4.50 5.14 -11.91
C LYS A 38 5.62 6.15 -12.17
N SER A 39 6.00 6.94 -11.17
CA SER A 39 7.06 7.94 -11.28
C SER A 39 8.49 7.33 -11.30
N PRO A 40 9.28 7.53 -12.37
CA PRO A 40 10.67 7.07 -12.42
C PRO A 40 11.55 7.64 -11.30
N SER A 41 11.40 8.95 -10.99
CA SER A 41 12.19 9.63 -9.97
C SER A 41 11.87 9.11 -8.57
N ALA A 42 10.60 8.82 -8.30
CA ALA A 42 10.20 8.23 -7.02
C ALA A 42 10.71 6.79 -6.87
N ARG A 43 10.64 5.96 -7.92
CA ARG A 43 11.23 4.61 -7.91
C ARG A 43 12.75 4.65 -7.68
N GLU A 44 13.45 5.61 -8.30
CA GLU A 44 14.87 5.82 -8.09
C GLU A 44 15.17 6.25 -6.65
N TRP A 45 14.39 7.18 -6.10
CA TRP A 45 14.54 7.64 -4.72
C TRP A 45 14.35 6.48 -3.72
N ILE A 46 13.30 5.67 -3.88
CA ILE A 46 13.05 4.47 -3.07
C ILE A 46 14.24 3.51 -3.18
N SER A 47 14.70 3.24 -4.41
CA SER A 47 15.82 2.33 -4.65
C SER A 47 17.12 2.80 -3.97
N LYS A 48 17.40 4.11 -3.99
CA LYS A 48 18.58 4.70 -3.35
C LYS A 48 18.47 4.73 -1.84
N LYS A 49 17.27 5.00 -1.30
CA LYS A 49 17.08 5.24 0.13
C LYS A 49 16.86 3.96 0.93
N LEU A 50 16.12 3.00 0.36
CA LEU A 50 15.67 1.79 1.05
C LEU A 50 16.23 0.51 0.43
N GLY A 51 16.49 0.51 -0.88
CA GLY A 51 16.96 -0.65 -1.64
C GLY A 51 16.04 -0.98 -2.82
N LYS A 52 16.58 -1.66 -3.82
CA LYS A 52 15.84 -1.99 -5.06
C LYS A 52 14.66 -2.93 -4.78
N GLU A 53 14.78 -3.78 -3.77
CA GLU A 53 13.75 -4.71 -3.32
C GLU A 53 12.49 -3.99 -2.83
N TYR A 54 12.61 -2.77 -2.29
CA TYR A 54 11.47 -2.01 -1.79
C TYR A 54 10.54 -1.50 -2.89
N VAL A 55 11.06 -1.31 -4.11
CA VAL A 55 10.20 -1.06 -5.27
C VAL A 55 9.30 -2.26 -5.55
N GLN A 56 9.85 -3.48 -5.45
CA GLN A 56 9.09 -4.72 -5.65
C GLN A 56 8.11 -4.99 -4.50
N ILE A 57 8.48 -4.66 -3.26
CA ILE A 57 7.57 -4.71 -2.12
C ILE A 57 6.39 -3.76 -2.35
N GLY A 58 6.65 -2.53 -2.81
CA GLY A 58 5.61 -1.57 -3.18
C GLY A 58 4.67 -2.10 -4.25
N VAL A 59 5.21 -2.71 -5.32
CA VAL A 59 4.38 -3.33 -6.38
C VAL A 59 3.48 -4.45 -5.82
N LYS A 60 4.01 -5.30 -4.94
CA LYS A 60 3.22 -6.36 -4.29
C LYS A 60 2.14 -5.79 -3.37
N LEU A 61 2.47 -4.75 -2.62
CA LEU A 61 1.52 -4.08 -1.73
C LEU A 61 0.36 -3.45 -2.51
N LEU A 62 0.66 -2.78 -3.62
CA LEU A 62 -0.35 -2.19 -4.50
C LEU A 62 -1.32 -3.26 -5.03
N ARG A 63 -0.79 -4.39 -5.52
CA ARG A 63 -1.58 -5.53 -5.99
C ARG A 63 -2.47 -6.12 -4.88
N ASN A 64 -1.92 -6.29 -3.68
CA ASN A 64 -2.68 -6.79 -2.54
C ASN A 64 -3.81 -5.84 -2.11
N MET A 65 -3.67 -4.54 -2.41
CA MET A 65 -4.71 -3.52 -2.19
C MET A 65 -5.69 -3.40 -3.38
N GLY A 66 -5.55 -4.22 -4.43
CA GLY A 66 -6.42 -4.19 -5.62
C GLY A 66 -6.07 -3.12 -6.66
N GLY A 67 -4.83 -2.64 -6.70
CA GLY A 67 -4.33 -1.74 -7.74
C GLY A 67 -3.46 -2.44 -8.79
N ASP A 68 -3.32 -1.80 -9.96
CA ASP A 68 -2.49 -2.21 -11.10
C ASP A 68 -1.27 -1.29 -11.32
#